data_AF-A0A2G6NCW1-F1
#
_entry.id   AF-A0A2G6NCW1-F1
#
_cell.length_a   1.000
_cell.length_b   1.000
_cell.length_c   1.000
_cell.angle_alpha   90.00
_cell.angle_beta   90.00
_cell.angle_gamma   90.00
#
_symmetry.space_group_name_H-M   'P 1'
#
loop_
_entity.id
_entity.type
_entity.pdbx_description
1 polymer ?
#
loop_
_entity_poly.entity_id
_entity_poly.type
_entity_poly.pdbx_seq_one_letter_code
_entity_poly.pdbx_strand_id
1 'polypeptide(L)'
;MKLKLWIGSILVFLLGGLCGSLITGHYIKHRLNRFVMGQPPGVVVLNALTRRLDLTPDQAEKMDHIRANARKRFDAFHRENTPKIEQLIADSLTSIREILTPAQEKRFNTLLEQMEKKRLFAMVRDEGNALRYPRRLMKRLKVKLELTEDQTRDVAKILKARAKRQRKWLERNQDDAPDHDAFQAYREKEDQRTALELKGVLTPEQFQRHILLRERIGEGRMAPPPRFRLFPKRFCPRHEPHEHRADN
;
A
#
# COMPACT_ATOMS: atom_id res chain seq x y z
N MET A 1 19.98 52.75 -10.11
CA MET A 1 20.88 51.58 -10.17
C MET A 1 20.51 50.43 -9.20
N LYS A 2 19.91 50.70 -8.03
CA LYS A 2 19.59 49.67 -7.01
C LYS A 2 18.54 48.62 -7.46
N LEU A 3 17.57 48.99 -8.31
CA LEU A 3 16.50 48.08 -8.75
C LEU A 3 17.00 46.92 -9.64
N LYS A 4 17.98 47.17 -10.52
CA LYS A 4 18.53 46.15 -11.42
C LYS A 4 19.31 45.07 -10.66
N LEU A 5 19.98 45.46 -9.57
CA LEU A 5 20.68 44.54 -8.66
C LEU A 5 19.71 43.64 -7.88
N TRP A 6 18.59 44.20 -7.40
CA TRP A 6 17.56 43.42 -6.70
C TRP A 6 16.86 42.40 -7.61
N ILE A 7 16.56 42.78 -8.86
CA ILE A 7 15.96 41.87 -9.84
C ILE A 7 16.88 40.67 -10.13
N GLY A 8 18.18 40.92 -10.30
CA GLY A 8 19.16 39.84 -10.51
C GLY A 8 19.21 38.87 -9.32
N SER A 9 19.19 39.40 -8.09
CA SER A 9 19.26 38.57 -6.88
C SER A 9 18.00 37.72 -6.67
N ILE A 10 16.81 38.27 -6.93
CA ILE A 10 15.54 37.54 -6.86
C ILE A 10 15.50 36.43 -7.91
N LEU A 11 15.99 36.70 -9.13
CA LEU A 11 15.99 35.73 -10.21
C LEU A 11 16.86 34.51 -9.88
N VAL A 12 18.04 34.71 -9.31
CA VAL A 12 18.93 33.63 -8.87
C VAL A 12 18.28 32.79 -7.76
N PHE A 13 17.59 33.43 -6.82
CA PHE A 13 16.89 32.73 -5.75
C PHE A 13 15.72 31.88 -6.25
N LEU A 14 14.92 32.41 -7.19
CA LEU A 14 13.82 31.65 -7.80
C LEU A 14 14.33 30.46 -8.60
N LEU A 15 15.43 30.64 -9.34
CA LEU A 15 16.07 29.57 -10.11
C LEU A 15 16.67 28.49 -9.19
N GLY A 16 17.33 28.92 -8.11
CA GLY A 16 17.85 28.04 -7.07
C GLY A 16 16.76 27.25 -6.35
N GLY A 17 15.63 27.89 -6.02
CA GLY A 17 14.46 27.23 -5.43
C GLY A 17 13.82 26.22 -6.38
N LEU A 18 13.73 26.54 -7.68
CA LEU A 18 13.23 25.59 -8.68
C LEU A 18 14.13 24.35 -8.80
N CYS A 19 15.45 24.55 -8.95
CA CYS A 19 16.40 23.43 -9.02
C CYS A 19 16.42 22.60 -7.73
N GLY A 20 16.45 23.27 -6.57
CA GLY A 20 16.44 22.62 -5.27
C GLY A 20 15.18 21.78 -5.03
N SER A 21 14.01 22.29 -5.40
CA SER A 21 12.73 21.58 -5.25
C SER A 21 12.60 20.37 -6.18
N LEU A 22 13.14 20.44 -7.40
CA LEU A 22 13.13 19.31 -8.35
C LEU A 22 14.04 18.17 -7.89
N ILE A 23 15.28 18.49 -7.47
CA ILE A 23 16.24 17.49 -6.98
C ILE A 23 15.75 16.87 -5.68
N THR A 24 15.31 17.69 -4.74
CA THR A 24 14.82 17.24 -3.43
C THR A 24 13.52 16.46 -3.59
N GLY A 25 12.59 16.94 -4.42
CA GLY A 25 11.33 16.24 -4.71
C GLY A 25 11.57 14.87 -5.35
N HIS A 26 12.52 14.75 -6.28
CA HIS A 26 12.86 13.47 -6.90
C HIS A 26 13.55 12.51 -5.91
N TYR A 27 14.52 13.01 -5.13
CA TYR A 27 15.25 12.22 -4.14
C TYR A 27 14.33 11.74 -3.01
N ILE A 28 13.50 12.62 -2.48
CA ILE A 28 12.50 12.31 -1.45
C ILE A 28 11.47 11.33 -2.02
N LYS A 29 10.96 11.52 -3.24
CA LYS A 29 10.02 10.58 -3.86
C LYS A 29 10.64 9.17 -3.98
N HIS A 30 11.90 9.04 -4.38
CA HIS A 30 12.54 7.73 -4.49
C HIS A 30 12.84 7.05 -3.13
N ARG A 31 13.06 7.84 -2.08
CA ARG A 31 13.39 7.35 -0.73
C ARG A 31 12.15 7.10 0.13
N LEU A 32 11.16 8.00 0.11
CA LEU A 32 9.85 7.82 0.75
C LEU A 32 9.04 6.70 0.12
N ASN A 33 9.11 6.49 -1.20
CA ASN A 33 8.36 5.37 -1.80
C ASN A 33 8.82 3.99 -1.28
N ARG A 34 10.07 3.88 -0.78
CA ARG A 34 10.55 2.68 -0.07
C ARG A 34 10.08 2.60 1.39
N PHE A 35 9.83 3.74 2.03
CA PHE A 35 9.34 3.81 3.41
C PHE A 35 7.82 3.63 3.51
N VAL A 36 7.08 4.12 2.50
CA VAL A 36 5.62 4.04 2.44
C VAL A 36 5.14 2.69 1.89
N MET A 37 5.95 1.97 1.10
CA MET A 37 5.55 0.69 0.47
C MET A 37 6.19 -0.57 1.06
N GLY A 38 5.98 -0.81 2.35
CA GLY A 38 5.69 -2.18 2.80
C GLY A 38 6.72 -2.96 3.62
N GLN A 39 7.84 -2.37 4.06
CA GLN A 39 8.64 -2.95 5.15
C GLN A 39 9.08 -1.90 6.18
N PRO A 40 8.98 -2.19 7.49
CA PRO A 40 9.50 -1.28 8.52
C PRO A 40 10.99 -1.02 8.28
N PRO A 41 11.47 0.23 8.40
CA PRO A 41 12.86 0.62 8.15
C PRO A 41 13.89 -0.33 8.79
N GLY A 42 13.63 -0.73 10.03
CA GLY A 42 14.52 -1.62 10.79
C GLY A 42 14.68 -3.00 10.15
N VAL A 43 13.59 -3.57 9.60
CA VAL A 43 13.62 -4.91 8.99
C VAL A 43 14.40 -4.91 7.67
N VAL A 44 14.36 -3.80 6.92
CA VAL A 44 15.13 -3.65 5.67
C VAL A 44 16.63 -3.59 5.96
N VAL A 45 17.03 -2.83 6.99
CA VAL A 45 18.43 -2.72 7.42
C VAL A 45 18.95 -4.07 7.94
N LEU A 46 18.17 -4.75 8.79
CA LEU A 46 18.50 -6.09 9.28
C LEU A 46 18.72 -7.07 8.11
N ASN A 47 17.83 -7.10 7.12
CA ASN A 47 17.98 -7.97 5.94
C ASN A 47 19.22 -7.65 5.10
N ALA A 48 19.63 -6.37 5.04
CA ALA A 48 20.84 -5.96 4.34
C ALA A 48 22.10 -6.40 5.10
N LEU A 49 22.09 -6.31 6.44
CA LEU A 49 23.18 -6.73 7.31
C LEU A 49 23.39 -8.26 7.24
N THR A 50 22.32 -9.06 7.33
CA THR A 50 22.41 -10.53 7.26
C THR A 50 23.08 -11.01 5.96
N ARG A 51 22.89 -10.29 4.85
CA ARG A 51 23.50 -10.64 3.55
C ARG A 51 24.95 -10.22 3.38
N ARG A 52 25.46 -9.34 4.25
CA ARG A 52 26.79 -8.74 4.13
C ARG A 52 27.77 -9.24 5.20
N LEU A 53 27.28 -9.92 6.23
CA LEU A 53 28.06 -10.28 7.41
C LEU A 53 28.54 -11.74 7.43
N ASP A 54 28.41 -12.49 6.34
CA ASP A 54 28.87 -13.89 6.21
C ASP A 54 28.64 -14.73 7.49
N LEU A 55 27.39 -14.70 7.97
CA LEU A 55 27.02 -15.27 9.25
C LEU A 55 27.17 -16.80 9.24
N THR A 56 27.65 -17.37 10.35
CA THR A 56 27.61 -18.82 10.57
C THR A 56 26.15 -19.31 10.70
N PRO A 57 25.86 -20.62 10.53
CA PRO A 57 24.50 -21.15 10.66
C PRO A 57 23.81 -20.77 11.97
N ASP A 58 24.52 -20.90 13.09
CA ASP A 58 24.01 -20.56 14.43
C ASP A 58 23.74 -19.05 14.58
N GLN A 59 24.57 -18.20 13.95
CA GLN A 59 24.37 -16.75 13.95
C GLN A 59 23.18 -16.35 13.07
N ALA A 60 22.99 -17.03 11.94
CA ALA A 60 21.86 -16.80 11.05
C ALA A 60 20.53 -17.15 11.75
N GLU A 61 20.49 -18.25 12.51
CA GLU A 61 19.30 -18.62 13.29
C GLU A 61 18.95 -17.56 14.35
N LYS A 62 19.96 -17.10 15.12
CA LYS A 62 19.77 -16.02 16.10
C LYS A 62 19.30 -14.73 15.45
N MET A 63 19.86 -14.38 14.29
CA MET A 63 19.47 -13.20 13.51
C MET A 63 18.02 -13.29 13.02
N ASP A 64 17.58 -14.47 12.58
CA ASP A 64 16.20 -14.70 12.16
C ASP A 64 15.21 -14.53 13.33
N HIS A 65 15.57 -14.98 14.53
CA HIS A 65 14.78 -14.76 15.74
C HIS A 65 14.70 -13.27 16.12
N ILE A 66 15.82 -12.54 16.09
CA ILE A 66 15.85 -11.08 16.32
C ILE A 66 14.95 -10.37 15.31
N ARG A 67 15.03 -10.75 14.03
CA ARG A 67 14.19 -10.18 12.97
C ARG A 67 12.71 -10.45 13.22
N ALA A 68 12.34 -11.67 13.59
CA ALA A 68 10.96 -12.03 13.89
C ALA A 68 10.41 -11.21 15.06
N ASN A 69 11.20 -11.03 16.13
CA ASN A 69 10.80 -10.24 17.29
C ASN A 69 10.72 -8.74 16.98
N ALA A 70 11.70 -8.19 16.27
CA ALA A 70 11.66 -6.81 15.81
C ALA A 70 10.40 -6.56 14.97
N ARG A 71 10.07 -7.50 14.09
CA ARG A 71 8.87 -7.43 13.26
C ARG A 71 7.60 -7.37 14.11
N LYS A 72 7.43 -8.30 15.05
CA LYS A 72 6.28 -8.32 15.97
C LYS A 72 6.12 -7.01 16.73
N ARG A 73 7.24 -6.43 17.21
CA ARG A 73 7.24 -5.14 17.92
C ARG A 73 6.79 -4.00 17.01
N PHE A 74 7.29 -3.95 15.77
CA PHE A 74 6.85 -2.96 14.79
C PHE A 74 5.37 -3.11 14.43
N ASP A 75 4.88 -4.33 14.24
CA ASP A 75 3.48 -4.57 13.92
C ASP A 75 2.56 -4.19 15.09
N ALA A 76 2.96 -4.50 16.34
CA ALA A 76 2.25 -4.07 17.54
C ALA A 76 2.23 -2.53 17.67
N PHE A 77 3.39 -1.89 17.50
CA PHE A 77 3.50 -0.43 17.49
C PHE A 77 2.59 0.19 16.43
N HIS A 78 2.59 -0.35 15.20
CA HIS A 78 1.68 0.10 14.16
C HIS A 78 0.23 -0.08 14.57
N ARG A 79 -0.21 -1.24 15.04
CA ARG A 79 -1.61 -1.46 15.46
C ARG A 79 -2.05 -0.48 16.54
N GLU A 80 -1.20 -0.20 17.52
CA GLU A 80 -1.52 0.70 18.63
C GLU A 80 -1.54 2.17 18.21
N ASN A 81 -0.61 2.59 17.34
CA ASN A 81 -0.44 4.00 16.99
C ASN A 81 -1.18 4.42 15.72
N THR A 82 -1.53 3.49 14.83
CA THR A 82 -2.36 3.74 13.64
C THR A 82 -3.64 4.52 13.97
N PRO A 83 -4.49 4.10 14.93
CA PRO A 83 -5.70 4.86 15.24
C PRO A 83 -5.40 6.26 15.82
N LYS A 84 -4.34 6.40 16.61
CA LYS A 84 -3.90 7.71 17.15
C LYS A 84 -3.46 8.66 16.03
N ILE A 85 -2.73 8.14 15.04
CA ILE A 85 -2.29 8.89 13.86
C ILE A 85 -3.47 9.25 12.96
N GLU A 86 -4.43 8.34 12.77
CA GLU A 86 -5.68 8.62 12.04
C GLU A 86 -6.44 9.77 12.67
N GLN A 87 -6.61 9.73 13.99
CA GLN A 87 -7.30 10.76 14.73
C GLN A 87 -6.59 12.11 14.61
N LEU A 88 -5.27 12.15 14.84
CA LEU A 88 -4.48 13.38 14.69
C LEU A 88 -4.64 14.01 13.30
N ILE A 89 -4.66 13.19 12.26
CA ILE A 89 -4.84 13.67 10.89
C ILE A 89 -6.28 14.15 10.67
N ALA A 90 -7.29 13.42 11.16
CA ALA A 90 -8.69 13.85 11.07
C ALA A 90 -8.93 15.20 11.78
N ASP A 91 -8.36 15.38 12.97
CA ASP A 91 -8.44 16.62 13.74
C ASP A 91 -7.77 17.76 12.99
N SER A 92 -6.55 17.54 12.48
CA SER A 92 -5.81 18.53 11.69
C SER A 92 -6.59 18.99 10.44
N LEU A 93 -7.23 18.05 9.74
CA LEU A 93 -8.05 18.38 8.57
C LEU A 93 -9.30 19.16 8.93
N THR A 94 -9.87 18.90 10.12
CA THR A 94 -11.02 19.65 10.63
C THR A 94 -10.62 21.09 10.95
N SER A 95 -9.51 21.29 11.67
CA SER A 95 -8.98 22.64 11.93
C SER A 95 -8.62 23.39 10.65
N ILE A 96 -8.13 22.69 9.62
CA ILE A 96 -7.91 23.32 8.30
C ILE A 96 -9.25 23.79 7.71
N ARG A 97 -10.31 22.97 7.74
CA ARG A 97 -11.62 23.37 7.18
C ARG A 97 -12.19 24.64 7.83
N GLU A 98 -12.03 24.80 9.13
CA GLU A 98 -12.55 25.94 9.89
C GLU A 98 -12.01 27.30 9.41
N ILE A 99 -10.80 27.33 8.82
CA ILE A 99 -10.17 28.55 8.32
C ILE A 99 -10.33 28.76 6.82
N LEU A 100 -10.99 27.84 6.11
CA LEU A 100 -11.20 27.94 4.67
C LEU A 100 -12.50 28.68 4.35
N THR A 101 -12.46 29.48 3.29
CA THR A 101 -13.68 29.97 2.65
C THR A 101 -14.46 28.81 1.98
N PRO A 102 -15.78 28.93 1.73
CA PRO A 102 -16.55 27.85 1.10
C PRO A 102 -15.98 27.39 -0.25
N ALA A 103 -15.44 28.31 -1.05
CA ALA A 103 -14.80 27.98 -2.33
C ALA A 103 -13.48 27.19 -2.14
N GLN A 104 -12.68 27.55 -1.13
CA GLN A 104 -11.44 26.85 -0.79
C GLN A 104 -11.72 25.48 -0.17
N GLU A 105 -12.74 25.37 0.68
CA GLU A 105 -13.16 24.10 1.27
C GLU A 105 -13.57 23.08 0.19
N LYS A 106 -14.38 23.51 -0.79
CA LYS A 106 -14.74 22.67 -1.94
C LYS A 106 -13.51 22.15 -2.67
N ARG A 107 -12.54 23.03 -2.96
CA ARG A 107 -11.28 22.66 -3.63
C ARG A 107 -10.43 21.72 -2.76
N PHE A 108 -10.38 21.96 -1.46
CA PHE A 108 -9.66 21.13 -0.50
C PHE A 108 -10.23 19.72 -0.45
N ASN A 109 -11.56 19.58 -0.38
CA ASN A 109 -12.22 18.27 -0.38
C ASN A 109 -11.94 17.49 -1.69
N THR A 110 -11.97 18.16 -2.85
CA THR A 110 -11.59 17.54 -4.13
C THR A 110 -10.13 17.04 -4.12
N LEU A 111 -9.20 17.80 -3.53
CA LEU A 111 -7.79 17.38 -3.43
C LEU A 111 -7.64 16.15 -2.53
N LEU A 112 -8.34 16.11 -1.40
CA LEU A 112 -8.35 14.97 -0.48
C LEU A 112 -8.85 13.69 -1.17
N GLU A 113 -9.97 13.78 -1.89
CA GLU A 113 -10.50 12.66 -2.68
C GLU A 113 -9.50 12.18 -3.74
N GLN A 114 -8.88 13.10 -4.49
CA GLN A 114 -7.89 12.73 -5.50
C GLN A 114 -6.67 12.03 -4.89
N MET A 115 -6.21 12.47 -3.71
CA MET A 115 -5.11 11.83 -3.00
C MET A 115 -5.48 10.42 -2.51
N GLU A 116 -6.68 10.24 -1.99
CA GLU A 116 -7.19 8.93 -1.57
C GLU A 116 -7.31 7.97 -2.76
N LYS A 117 -7.92 8.42 -3.87
CA LYS A 117 -8.02 7.64 -5.12
C LYS A 117 -6.63 7.23 -5.61
N LYS A 118 -5.67 8.17 -5.70
CA LYS A 118 -4.29 7.88 -6.12
C LYS A 118 -3.59 6.88 -5.21
N ARG A 119 -3.78 7.00 -3.88
CA ARG A 119 -3.21 6.08 -2.89
C ARG A 119 -3.78 4.67 -3.06
N LEU A 120 -5.10 4.56 -3.21
CA LEU A 120 -5.73 3.26 -3.41
C LEU A 120 -5.27 2.64 -4.72
N PHE A 121 -5.27 3.38 -5.83
CA PHE A 121 -4.75 2.89 -7.10
C PHE A 121 -3.30 2.42 -7.00
N ALA A 122 -2.45 3.15 -6.29
CA ALA A 122 -1.06 2.76 -6.06
C ALA A 122 -0.97 1.43 -5.29
N MET A 123 -1.80 1.24 -4.25
CA MET A 123 -1.88 0.01 -3.47
C MET A 123 -2.37 -1.18 -4.30
N VAL A 124 -3.47 -1.01 -5.04
CA VAL A 124 -4.03 -2.08 -5.87
C VAL A 124 -3.06 -2.47 -7.00
N ARG A 125 -2.42 -1.47 -7.62
CA ARG A 125 -1.40 -1.69 -8.67
C ARG A 125 -0.17 -2.40 -8.13
N ASP A 126 0.29 -2.07 -6.93
CA ASP A 126 1.45 -2.71 -6.33
C ASP A 126 1.17 -4.18 -5.96
N GLU A 127 -0.03 -4.47 -5.45
CA GLU A 127 -0.46 -5.87 -5.23
C GLU A 127 -0.58 -6.65 -6.56
N GLY A 128 -1.10 -6.01 -7.61
CA GLY A 128 -1.10 -6.56 -8.97
C GLY A 128 0.32 -6.81 -9.50
N ASN A 129 1.28 -5.94 -9.17
CA ASN A 129 2.69 -6.11 -9.52
C ASN A 129 3.38 -7.23 -8.72
N ALA A 130 3.00 -7.45 -7.45
CA ALA A 130 3.50 -8.59 -6.67
C ALA A 130 3.12 -9.93 -7.32
N LEU A 131 1.92 -10.01 -7.91
CA LEU A 131 1.48 -11.16 -8.72
C LEU A 131 2.05 -11.17 -10.15
N ARG A 132 2.60 -10.04 -10.63
CA ARG A 132 3.25 -9.89 -11.94
C ARG A 132 4.64 -10.54 -11.99
N TYR A 133 5.26 -10.83 -10.84
CA TYR A 133 6.53 -11.57 -10.74
C TYR A 133 6.35 -12.97 -10.12
N PRO A 134 5.56 -13.86 -10.76
CA PRO A 134 5.22 -15.17 -10.20
C PRO A 134 6.47 -16.01 -9.93
N ARG A 135 7.57 -15.82 -10.66
CA ARG A 135 8.82 -16.58 -10.47
C ARG A 135 9.41 -16.45 -9.06
N ARG A 136 9.42 -15.24 -8.46
CA ARG A 136 10.00 -15.03 -7.12
C ARG A 136 9.12 -15.62 -6.03
N LEU A 137 7.81 -15.39 -6.14
CA LEU A 137 6.82 -15.98 -5.24
C LEU A 137 6.83 -17.51 -5.34
N MET A 138 6.85 -18.04 -6.57
CA MET A 138 6.91 -19.48 -6.83
C MET A 138 8.18 -20.10 -6.28
N LYS A 139 9.35 -19.48 -6.47
CA LYS A 139 10.61 -19.98 -5.91
C LYS A 139 10.51 -20.11 -4.38
N ARG A 140 9.90 -19.12 -3.71
CA ARG A 140 9.65 -19.18 -2.26
C ARG A 140 8.65 -20.26 -1.87
N LEU A 141 7.52 -20.38 -2.59
CA LEU A 141 6.49 -21.37 -2.30
C LEU A 141 7.02 -22.79 -2.52
N LYS A 142 7.74 -23.03 -3.62
CA LYS A 142 8.37 -24.31 -3.93
C LYS A 142 9.28 -24.79 -2.81
N VAL A 143 10.18 -23.91 -2.34
CA VAL A 143 11.09 -24.25 -1.24
C VAL A 143 10.34 -24.45 0.08
N LYS A 144 9.42 -23.54 0.41
CA LYS A 144 8.80 -23.55 1.75
C LYS A 144 7.68 -24.59 1.93
N LEU A 145 7.06 -25.00 0.84
CA LEU A 145 6.00 -26.01 0.83
C LEU A 145 6.49 -27.34 0.26
N GLU A 146 7.77 -27.45 -0.10
CA GLU A 146 8.38 -28.67 -0.66
C GLU A 146 7.56 -29.19 -1.86
N LEU A 147 7.19 -28.27 -2.77
CA LEU A 147 6.32 -28.61 -3.90
C LEU A 147 7.04 -29.52 -4.90
N THR A 148 6.35 -30.56 -5.37
CA THR A 148 6.78 -31.34 -6.54
C THR A 148 6.75 -30.48 -7.81
N GLU A 149 7.35 -30.95 -8.91
CA GLU A 149 7.28 -30.22 -10.19
C GLU A 149 5.84 -30.11 -10.71
N ASP A 150 5.03 -31.14 -10.52
CA ASP A 150 3.61 -31.14 -10.91
C ASP A 150 2.81 -30.14 -10.09
N GLN A 151 2.96 -30.19 -8.76
CA GLN A 151 2.33 -29.22 -7.87
C GLN A 151 2.80 -27.79 -8.19
N THR A 152 4.09 -27.60 -8.48
CA THR A 152 4.64 -26.31 -8.87
C THR A 152 3.96 -25.78 -10.14
N ARG A 153 3.77 -26.63 -11.16
CA ARG A 153 3.08 -26.25 -12.40
C ARG A 153 1.63 -25.84 -12.14
N ASP A 154 0.91 -26.59 -11.30
CA ASP A 154 -0.50 -26.32 -11.04
C ASP A 154 -0.71 -25.11 -10.13
N VAL A 155 0.11 -24.95 -9.09
CA VAL A 155 0.15 -23.72 -8.28
C VAL A 155 0.49 -22.51 -9.15
N ALA A 156 1.40 -22.63 -10.12
CA ALA A 156 1.70 -21.55 -11.06
C ALA A 156 0.49 -21.16 -11.93
N LYS A 157 -0.30 -22.13 -12.40
CA LYS A 157 -1.54 -21.86 -13.14
C LYS A 157 -2.55 -21.12 -12.28
N ILE A 158 -2.75 -21.54 -11.03
CA ILE A 158 -3.65 -20.90 -10.06
C ILE A 158 -3.26 -19.44 -9.83
N LEU A 159 -1.98 -19.17 -9.54
CA LEU A 159 -1.49 -17.81 -9.31
C LEU A 159 -1.60 -16.93 -10.57
N LYS A 160 -1.33 -17.48 -11.75
CA LYS A 160 -1.51 -16.77 -13.03
C LYS A 160 -2.98 -16.43 -13.29
N ALA A 161 -3.89 -17.35 -12.99
CA ALA A 161 -5.33 -17.14 -13.13
C ALA A 161 -5.82 -16.04 -12.17
N ARG A 162 -5.40 -16.07 -10.89
CA ARG A 162 -5.65 -15.01 -9.92
C ARG A 162 -5.13 -13.65 -10.40
N ALA A 163 -3.89 -13.58 -10.88
CA ALA A 163 -3.30 -12.34 -11.39
C ALA A 163 -4.12 -11.75 -12.56
N LYS A 164 -4.63 -12.62 -13.45
CA LYS A 164 -5.50 -12.22 -14.57
C LYS A 164 -6.86 -11.69 -14.06
N ARG A 165 -7.47 -12.33 -13.06
CA ARG A 165 -8.72 -11.87 -12.43
C ARG A 165 -8.53 -10.51 -11.76
N GLN A 166 -7.44 -10.32 -11.02
CA GLN A 166 -7.12 -9.04 -10.38
C GLN A 166 -6.89 -7.92 -11.38
N ARG A 167 -6.20 -8.21 -12.49
CA ARG A 167 -6.05 -7.23 -13.56
C ARG A 167 -7.40 -6.85 -14.17
N LYS A 168 -8.26 -7.82 -14.48
CA LYS A 168 -9.60 -7.52 -15.01
C LYS A 168 -10.46 -6.72 -14.03
N TRP A 169 -10.35 -7.01 -12.74
CA TRP A 169 -11.03 -6.22 -11.72
C TRP A 169 -10.52 -4.78 -11.69
N LEU A 170 -9.20 -4.59 -11.75
CA LEU A 170 -8.56 -3.29 -11.85
C LEU A 170 -9.00 -2.50 -13.09
N GLU A 171 -9.00 -3.12 -14.27
CA GLU A 171 -9.41 -2.50 -15.53
C GLU A 171 -10.88 -2.04 -15.46
N ARG A 172 -11.76 -2.83 -14.83
CA ARG A 172 -13.17 -2.46 -14.63
C ARG A 172 -13.39 -1.34 -13.62
N ASN A 173 -12.43 -1.11 -12.73
CA ASN A 173 -12.50 -0.08 -11.69
C ASN A 173 -11.37 0.95 -11.92
N GLN A 174 -10.99 1.19 -13.18
CA GLN A 174 -9.92 2.13 -13.52
C GLN A 174 -10.41 3.58 -13.54
N ASP A 175 -11.65 3.79 -13.96
CA ASP A 175 -12.24 5.13 -14.09
C ASP A 175 -12.76 5.64 -12.75
N ASP A 176 -13.31 4.73 -11.93
CA ASP A 176 -13.67 4.96 -10.55
C ASP A 176 -12.77 4.15 -9.64
N ALA A 177 -11.92 4.85 -8.87
CA ALA A 177 -11.16 4.20 -7.82
C ALA A 177 -12.16 3.42 -6.95
N PRO A 178 -12.04 2.10 -6.85
CA PRO A 178 -13.01 1.30 -6.13
C PRO A 178 -13.08 1.79 -4.70
N ASP A 179 -14.23 1.72 -4.03
CA ASP A 179 -14.23 1.96 -2.58
C ASP A 179 -13.23 0.98 -1.93
N HIS A 180 -12.48 1.43 -0.93
CA HIS A 180 -11.59 0.57 -0.15
C HIS A 180 -12.33 -0.67 0.35
N ASP A 181 -13.59 -0.52 0.77
CA ASP A 181 -14.41 -1.64 1.24
C ASP A 181 -14.71 -2.63 0.10
N ALA A 182 -14.99 -2.13 -1.11
CA ALA A 182 -15.15 -2.96 -2.30
C ALA A 182 -13.86 -3.70 -2.69
N PHE A 183 -12.70 -3.04 -2.56
CA PHE A 183 -11.42 -3.67 -2.80
C PHE A 183 -11.11 -4.77 -1.77
N GLN A 184 -11.36 -4.54 -0.49
CA GLN A 184 -11.14 -5.56 0.55
C GLN A 184 -12.07 -6.77 0.36
N ALA A 185 -13.36 -6.53 0.09
CA ALA A 185 -14.30 -7.61 -0.21
C ALA A 185 -13.86 -8.43 -1.44
N TYR A 186 -13.35 -7.75 -2.48
CA TYR A 186 -12.76 -8.43 -3.64
C TYR A 186 -11.55 -9.28 -3.25
N ARG A 187 -10.63 -8.75 -2.44
CA ARG A 187 -9.43 -9.47 -1.98
C ARG A 187 -9.78 -10.70 -1.16
N GLU A 188 -10.68 -10.57 -0.19
CA GLU A 188 -11.12 -11.68 0.66
C GLU A 188 -11.74 -12.79 -0.19
N LYS A 189 -12.60 -12.44 -1.14
CA LYS A 189 -13.21 -13.39 -2.08
C LYS A 189 -12.17 -14.11 -2.94
N GLU A 190 -11.18 -13.39 -3.48
CA GLU A 190 -10.10 -14.01 -4.25
C GLU A 190 -9.15 -14.85 -3.39
N ASP A 191 -8.90 -14.46 -2.14
CA ASP A 191 -8.10 -15.23 -1.20
C ASP A 191 -8.79 -16.54 -0.79
N GLN A 192 -10.10 -16.51 -0.58
CA GLN A 192 -10.92 -17.72 -0.34
C GLN A 192 -10.90 -18.64 -1.57
N ARG A 193 -11.13 -18.07 -2.76
CA ARG A 193 -11.09 -18.84 -4.02
C ARG A 193 -9.71 -19.48 -4.24
N THR A 194 -8.64 -18.71 -4.05
CA THR A 194 -7.27 -19.21 -4.20
C THR A 194 -6.99 -20.32 -3.18
N ALA A 195 -7.47 -20.19 -1.95
CA ALA A 195 -7.32 -21.22 -0.93
C ALA A 195 -8.04 -22.53 -1.32
N LEU A 196 -9.25 -22.45 -1.87
CA LEU A 196 -9.98 -23.63 -2.39
C LEU A 196 -9.24 -24.27 -3.57
N GLU A 197 -8.78 -23.47 -4.54
CA GLU A 197 -8.01 -23.96 -5.68
C GLU A 197 -6.70 -24.65 -5.23
N LEU A 198 -6.00 -24.10 -4.23
CA LEU A 198 -4.77 -24.68 -3.68
C LEU A 198 -5.02 -25.96 -2.89
N LYS A 199 -6.14 -26.07 -2.17
CA LYS A 199 -6.49 -27.28 -1.40
C LYS A 199 -6.62 -28.52 -2.29
N GLY A 200 -6.96 -28.35 -3.58
CA GLY A 200 -7.02 -29.44 -4.54
C GLY A 200 -5.66 -29.89 -5.11
N VAL A 201 -4.59 -29.12 -4.88
CA VAL A 201 -3.24 -29.40 -5.41
C VAL A 201 -2.25 -29.75 -4.30
N LEU A 202 -2.41 -29.13 -3.13
CA LEU A 202 -1.53 -29.31 -1.98
C LEU A 202 -2.02 -30.45 -1.09
N THR A 203 -1.09 -31.17 -0.46
CA THR A 203 -1.43 -32.09 0.63
C THR A 203 -2.00 -31.31 1.82
N PRO A 204 -2.76 -31.96 2.73
CA PRO A 204 -3.29 -31.29 3.93
C PRO A 204 -2.20 -30.58 4.76
N GLU A 205 -1.02 -31.20 4.87
CA GLU A 205 0.13 -30.65 5.58
C GLU A 205 0.75 -29.45 4.87
N GLN A 206 0.93 -29.53 3.54
CA GLN A 206 1.41 -28.41 2.73
C GLN A 206 0.41 -27.24 2.75
N PHE A 207 -0.89 -27.54 2.75
CA PHE A 207 -1.94 -26.54 2.84
C PHE A 207 -1.92 -25.82 4.20
N GLN A 208 -1.76 -26.56 5.31
CA GLN A 208 -1.57 -25.95 6.62
C GLN A 208 -0.31 -25.09 6.71
N ARG A 209 0.82 -25.57 6.18
CA ARG A 209 2.04 -24.75 6.07
C ARG A 209 1.79 -23.50 5.24
N HIS A 210 1.00 -23.58 4.18
CA HIS A 210 0.62 -22.41 3.37
C HIS A 210 -0.22 -21.39 4.17
N ILE A 211 -1.19 -21.84 4.97
CA ILE A 211 -1.97 -20.96 5.86
C ILE A 211 -1.04 -20.23 6.83
N LEU A 212 -0.18 -20.98 7.54
CA LEU A 212 0.80 -20.40 8.48
C LEU A 212 1.78 -19.44 7.78
N LEU A 213 2.16 -19.75 6.55
CA LEU A 213 2.97 -18.87 5.70
C LEU A 213 2.23 -17.61 5.32
N ARG A 214 0.94 -17.70 5.03
CA ARG A 214 0.08 -16.57 4.70
C ARG A 214 -0.19 -15.71 5.91
N GLU A 215 -0.30 -16.28 7.10
CA GLU A 215 -0.39 -15.54 8.37
C GLU A 215 0.93 -14.85 8.67
N ARG A 216 2.07 -15.55 8.57
CA ARG A 216 3.40 -14.94 8.79
C ARG A 216 3.78 -13.88 7.75
N ILE A 217 3.34 -14.06 6.50
CA ILE A 217 3.50 -13.06 5.43
C ILE A 217 2.41 -11.98 5.51
N GLY A 218 1.26 -12.30 6.09
CA GLY A 218 0.11 -11.42 6.33
C GLY A 218 0.37 -10.45 7.48
N GLU A 219 1.00 -10.91 8.56
CA GLU A 219 1.72 -10.08 9.55
C GLU A 219 2.79 -9.20 8.85
N GLY A 220 3.32 -9.72 7.74
CA GLY A 220 4.23 -9.08 6.80
C GLY A 220 3.63 -7.96 5.93
N ARG A 221 2.34 -8.04 5.59
CA ARG A 221 1.62 -7.02 4.84
C ARG A 221 1.06 -6.07 5.88
N MET A 222 1.46 -4.81 5.83
CA MET A 222 0.84 -3.76 6.63
C MET A 222 -0.67 -4.02 6.67
N ALA A 223 -1.25 -4.00 7.88
CA ALA A 223 -2.67 -3.69 8.01
C ALA A 223 -2.96 -2.57 7.00
N PRO A 224 -4.06 -2.66 6.22
CA PRO A 224 -4.34 -1.66 5.20
C PRO A 224 -4.04 -0.30 5.80
N PRO A 225 -3.19 0.50 5.14
CA PRO A 225 -2.66 1.69 5.76
C PRO A 225 -3.84 2.49 6.29
N PRO A 226 -3.71 3.12 7.47
CA PRO A 226 -4.80 3.71 8.22
C PRO A 226 -5.88 4.31 7.32
N ARG A 227 -7.15 4.00 7.58
CA ARG A 227 -8.25 4.73 6.97
C ARG A 227 -8.08 6.18 7.45
N PHE A 228 -7.39 7.00 6.67
CA PHE A 228 -7.72 8.41 6.66
C PHE A 228 -9.10 8.44 6.03
N ARG A 229 -10.14 8.18 6.83
CA ARG A 229 -11.49 8.60 6.49
C ARG A 229 -11.41 10.13 6.55
N LEU A 230 -10.87 10.72 5.49
CA LEU A 230 -10.83 12.17 5.30
C LEU A 230 -12.26 12.74 5.39
N PHE A 231 -13.26 11.86 5.19
CA PHE A 231 -14.68 12.11 5.34
C PHE A 231 -15.33 11.07 6.29
N PRO A 232 -15.91 11.47 7.43
CA PRO A 232 -16.90 10.64 8.09
C PRO A 232 -18.10 10.43 7.14
N LYS A 233 -18.67 9.21 7.08
CA LYS A 233 -19.80 8.81 6.21
C LYS A 233 -21.05 9.72 6.29
N ARG A 234 -21.07 10.73 7.16
CA ARG A 234 -22.21 11.62 7.43
C ARG A 234 -22.21 12.94 6.64
N PHE A 235 -21.18 13.22 5.83
CA PHE A 235 -21.05 14.52 5.15
C PHE A 235 -20.92 14.46 3.62
N CYS A 236 -21.42 13.40 2.98
CA CYS A 236 -21.86 13.56 1.59
C CYS A 236 -23.24 14.22 1.65
N PRO A 237 -23.44 15.46 1.19
CA PRO A 237 -24.78 15.92 0.89
C PRO A 237 -25.33 14.92 -0.13
N ARG A 238 -26.35 14.18 0.28
CA ARG A 238 -27.12 13.32 -0.61
C ARG A 238 -27.52 14.22 -1.77
N HIS A 239 -26.98 13.97 -2.97
CA HIS A 239 -27.48 14.61 -4.17
C HIS A 239 -28.98 14.30 -4.19
N GLU A 240 -29.80 15.30 -3.86
CA GLU A 240 -31.23 15.21 -4.07
C GLU A 240 -31.41 15.02 -5.58
N PRO A 241 -32.14 13.98 -6.02
CA PRO A 241 -32.46 13.84 -7.42
C PRO A 241 -33.22 15.10 -7.83
N HIS A 242 -32.74 15.79 -8.86
CA HIS A 242 -33.45 16.89 -9.49
C HIS A 242 -34.87 16.43 -9.82
N GLU A 243 -35.85 16.93 -9.08
CA GLU A 243 -37.25 16.87 -9.47
C GLU A 243 -37.37 17.59 -10.81
N HIS A 244 -37.58 16.80 -11.86
CA HIS A 244 -38.09 17.30 -13.11
C HIS A 244 -39.46 17.91 -12.84
N ARG A 245 -39.50 19.24 -12.76
CA ARG A 245 -40.73 20.02 -12.90
C ARG A 245 -41.30 19.70 -14.27
N ALA A 246 -42.41 18.99 -14.29
CA ALA A 246 -43.30 18.95 -15.44
C ALA A 246 -44.06 20.29 -15.43
N ASP A 247 -43.77 21.14 -16.41
CA ASP A 247 -44.58 22.32 -16.68
C ASP A 247 -45.80 21.88 -17.50
N ASN A 248 -46.97 22.37 -17.06
CA ASN A 248 -48.25 22.37 -17.77
C ASN A 248 -48.21 23.32 -18.97
#